data_AF-A0A2U1F6H6-F1
#
_entry.id   AF-A0A2U1F6H6-F1
#
_cell.length_a   1.000
_cell.length_b   1.000
_cell.length_c   1.000
_cell.angle_alpha   90.00
_cell.angle_beta   90.00
_cell.angle_gamma   90.00
#
_symmetry.space_group_name_H-M   'P 1'
#
loop_
_entity.id
_entity.type
_entity.pdbx_description
1 polymer ?
#
loop_
_entity_poly.entity_id
_entity_poly.type
_entity_poly.pdbx_seq_one_letter_code
_entity_poly.pdbx_strand_id
1 'polypeptide(L)'
;MQQTFYMRGFSRKRGWKFWFGILCLVAVVIFSALIYFTEFEMGYITIVYMGGYGVFCAFQPEAFIIDTERQTLRKVVGFGYYVTQGRPLSDYKDASLSPNSKYMVKLTTQTGSSFVAMAEAESFCAALNAIVQHPAEMAE
;
A
#
# COMPACT_ATOMS: atom_id res chain seq x y z
N MET A 1 -14.25 9.36 -11.62
CA MET A 1 -13.26 10.10 -10.81
C MET A 1 -12.44 9.12 -9.97
N GLN A 2 -11.12 9.30 -9.86
CA GLN A 2 -10.26 8.46 -9.02
C GLN A 2 -9.68 9.25 -7.85
N GLN A 3 -9.89 8.75 -6.63
CA GLN A 3 -9.33 9.32 -5.41
C GLN A 3 -8.30 8.36 -4.83
N THR A 4 -7.10 8.86 -4.49
CA THR A 4 -5.98 8.03 -4.01
C THR A 4 -5.62 8.40 -2.58
N PHE A 5 -5.60 7.40 -1.70
CA PHE A 5 -5.28 7.54 -0.28
C PHE A 5 -4.06 6.70 0.08
N TYR A 6 -3.04 7.32 0.65
CA TYR A 6 -1.79 6.63 0.99
C TYR A 6 -1.87 5.92 2.35
N MET A 7 -1.26 4.75 2.45
CA MET A 7 -1.09 4.09 3.76
C MET A 7 -0.15 4.89 4.66
N ARG A 8 -0.35 4.78 5.98
CA ARG A 8 0.42 5.55 6.96
C ARG A 8 1.93 5.33 6.78
N GLY A 9 2.68 6.42 6.64
CA GLY A 9 4.13 6.39 6.45
C GLY A 9 4.57 6.33 4.98
N PHE A 10 3.61 6.33 4.05
CA PHE A 10 3.84 6.57 2.64
C PHE A 10 3.12 7.86 2.21
N SER A 11 3.67 8.55 1.22
CA SER A 11 3.09 9.78 0.70
C SER A 11 3.38 9.88 -0.79
N ARG A 12 2.64 10.76 -1.49
CA ARG A 12 2.92 11.11 -2.88
C ARG A 12 4.34 11.64 -3.09
N LYS A 13 4.90 12.31 -2.07
CA LYS A 13 6.29 12.76 -2.09
C LYS A 13 7.22 11.61 -1.69
N ARG A 14 8.34 11.48 -2.42
CA ARG A 14 9.43 10.54 -2.14
C ARG A 14 10.06 10.86 -0.77
N GLY A 15 9.50 10.28 0.29
CA GLY A 15 9.93 10.48 1.68
C GLY A 15 11.17 9.67 2.03
N TRP A 16 11.67 9.80 3.27
CA TRP A 16 12.90 9.13 3.70
C TRP A 16 12.88 7.61 3.51
N LYS A 17 11.72 6.95 3.72
CA LYS A 17 11.55 5.50 3.51
C LYS A 17 11.76 5.08 2.06
N PHE A 18 11.39 5.93 1.10
CA PHE A 18 11.65 5.68 -0.32
C PHE A 18 13.15 5.64 -0.60
N TRP A 19 13.85 6.67 -0.13
CA TRP A 19 15.30 6.79 -0.29
C TRP A 19 16.05 5.70 0.45
N PHE A 20 15.56 5.29 1.62
CA PHE A 20 16.08 4.16 2.36
C PHE A 20 15.92 2.85 1.58
N GLY A 21 14.74 2.60 0.98
CA GLY A 21 14.51 1.46 0.10
C GLY A 21 15.46 1.43 -1.10
N ILE A 22 15.69 2.57 -1.76
CA ILE A 22 16.69 2.68 -2.84
C ILE A 22 18.10 2.38 -2.32
N LEU A 23 18.48 2.93 -1.17
CA LEU A 23 19.80 2.71 -0.57
C LEU A 23 20.02 1.23 -0.26
N CYS A 24 19.01 0.54 0.29
CA CYS A 24 19.07 -0.91 0.51
C CYS A 24 19.25 -1.68 -0.80
N LEU A 25 18.53 -1.29 -1.87
CA LEU A 25 18.63 -1.93 -3.18
C LEU A 25 20.04 -1.75 -3.78
N VAL A 26 20.61 -0.54 -3.69
CA VAL A 26 21.98 -0.26 -4.11
C VAL A 26 22.99 -1.07 -3.29
N ALA A 27 22.81 -1.16 -1.97
CA ALA A 27 23.68 -1.96 -1.11
C ALA A 27 23.67 -3.44 -1.50
N VAL A 28 22.50 -4.01 -1.83
CA VAL A 28 22.38 -5.40 -2.30
C VAL A 28 23.12 -5.62 -3.61
N VAL A 29 23.03 -4.69 -4.56
CA VAL A 29 23.74 -4.78 -5.85
C VAL A 29 25.26 -4.72 -5.63
N ILE A 30 25.74 -3.79 -4.81
CA ILE A 30 27.18 -3.66 -4.49
C ILE A 30 27.70 -4.92 -3.78
N PHE A 31 26.97 -5.42 -2.77
CA PHE A 31 27.36 -6.64 -2.08
C PHE A 31 27.37 -7.86 -3.01
N SER A 32 26.37 -7.99 -3.89
CA SER A 32 26.31 -9.08 -4.87
C SER A 32 27.49 -9.03 -5.83
N ALA A 33 27.88 -7.84 -6.30
CA ALA A 33 29.05 -7.66 -7.15
C ALA A 33 30.34 -8.02 -6.41
N LEU A 34 30.52 -7.56 -5.17
CA LEU A 34 31.69 -7.89 -4.36
C LEU A 34 31.82 -9.40 -4.13
N ILE A 35 30.72 -10.08 -3.82
CA ILE A 35 30.70 -11.54 -3.63
C ILE A 35 31.05 -12.27 -4.94
N TYR A 36 30.50 -11.82 -6.08
CA TYR A 36 30.82 -12.39 -7.39
C TYR A 36 32.32 -12.32 -7.72
N PHE A 37 32.99 -11.22 -7.36
CA PHE A 37 34.43 -11.04 -7.60
C PHE A 37 35.35 -11.72 -6.57
N THR A 38 34.83 -12.22 -5.44
CA THR A 38 35.64 -12.75 -4.33
C THR A 38 35.49 -14.25 -4.09
N GLU A 39 34.84 -15.00 -5.01
CA GLU A 39 34.62 -16.46 -4.92
C GLU A 39 34.01 -16.92 -3.58
N PHE A 40 33.21 -16.06 -2.94
CA PHE A 40 32.56 -16.37 -1.67
C PHE A 40 31.49 -17.46 -1.82
N GLU A 41 31.32 -18.31 -0.80
CA GLU A 41 30.35 -19.41 -0.81
C GLU A 41 28.92 -18.93 -1.14
N MET A 42 28.22 -19.68 -2.01
CA MET A 42 26.85 -19.43 -2.47
C MET A 42 25.82 -19.22 -1.34
N GLY A 43 26.09 -19.72 -0.12
CA GLY A 43 25.23 -19.53 1.05
C GLY A 43 25.07 -18.06 1.45
N TYR A 44 26.14 -17.26 1.36
CA TYR A 44 26.12 -15.84 1.73
C TYR A 44 25.36 -14.99 0.71
N ILE A 45 25.43 -15.34 -0.58
CA ILE A 45 24.65 -14.70 -1.66
C ILE A 45 23.16 -14.82 -1.36
N THR A 46 22.72 -16.02 -0.98
CA THR A 46 21.30 -16.31 -0.71
C THR A 46 20.78 -15.47 0.46
N ILE A 47 21.56 -15.31 1.53
CA ILE A 47 21.18 -14.49 2.70
C ILE A 47 21.07 -13.02 2.34
N VAL A 48 22.05 -12.48 1.58
CA VAL A 48 22.02 -11.07 1.13
C VAL A 48 20.83 -10.82 0.21
N TYR A 49 20.55 -11.75 -0.70
CA TYR A 49 19.44 -11.62 -1.65
C TYR A 49 18.08 -11.71 -0.94
N MET A 50 17.89 -12.70 -0.06
CA MET A 50 16.64 -12.89 0.68
C MET A 50 16.40 -11.75 1.69
N GLY A 51 17.45 -11.31 2.40
CA GLY A 51 17.37 -10.17 3.31
C GLY A 51 17.06 -8.86 2.56
N GLY A 52 17.76 -8.61 1.45
CA GLY A 52 17.52 -7.45 0.59
C GLY A 52 16.12 -7.42 0.00
N TYR A 53 15.64 -8.57 -0.48
CA TYR A 53 14.29 -8.74 -1.00
C TYR A 53 13.22 -8.50 0.08
N GLY A 54 13.41 -9.06 1.28
CA GLY A 54 12.49 -8.86 2.41
C GLY A 54 12.39 -7.39 2.84
N VAL A 55 13.54 -6.70 2.90
CA VAL A 55 13.59 -5.25 3.16
C VAL A 55 12.86 -4.49 2.05
N PHE A 56 13.14 -4.80 0.78
CA PHE A 56 12.46 -4.13 -0.34
C PHE A 56 10.94 -4.30 -0.28
N CYS A 57 10.45 -5.52 -0.04
CA CYS A 57 9.03 -5.81 0.14
C CYS A 57 8.42 -5.03 1.31
N ALA A 58 9.11 -4.90 2.44
CA ALA A 58 8.64 -4.14 3.60
C ALA A 58 8.57 -2.62 3.36
N PHE A 59 9.33 -2.09 2.41
CA PHE A 59 9.37 -0.66 2.07
C PHE A 59 8.56 -0.29 0.81
N GLN A 60 7.83 -1.22 0.20
CA GLN A 60 6.97 -0.91 -0.94
C GLN A 60 5.86 0.05 -0.50
N PRO A 61 5.69 1.22 -1.16
CA PRO A 61 4.61 2.10 -0.82
C PRO A 61 3.30 1.48 -1.26
N GLU A 62 2.32 1.61 -0.37
CA GLU A 62 0.98 1.11 -0.59
C GLU A 62 -0.02 2.28 -0.53
N ALA A 63 -0.96 2.27 -1.45
CA ALA A 63 -2.05 3.22 -1.52
C ALA A 63 -3.36 2.51 -1.88
N PHE A 64 -4.48 3.08 -1.46
CA PHE A 64 -5.81 2.66 -1.89
C PHE A 64 -6.35 3.68 -2.88
N ILE A 65 -6.93 3.19 -3.97
CA ILE A 65 -7.60 3.99 -4.98
C ILE A 65 -9.07 3.65 -4.95
N ILE A 66 -9.89 4.64 -4.65
CA ILE A 66 -11.34 4.59 -4.86
C ILE A 66 -11.57 5.01 -6.32
N ASP A 67 -11.96 4.05 -7.15
CA ASP A 67 -12.33 4.29 -8.56
C ASP A 67 -13.85 4.30 -8.68
N THR A 68 -14.43 5.48 -8.86
CA THR A 68 -15.88 5.65 -8.99
C THR A 68 -16.39 5.28 -10.38
N GLU A 69 -15.55 5.32 -11.42
CA GLU A 69 -15.95 4.92 -12.77
C GLU A 69 -16.08 3.41 -12.88
N ARG A 70 -15.16 2.68 -12.24
CA ARG A 70 -15.19 1.22 -12.20
C ARG A 70 -15.93 0.67 -11.00
N GLN A 71 -16.41 1.52 -10.10
CA GLN A 71 -17.04 1.13 -8.83
C GLN A 71 -16.18 0.14 -8.03
N THR A 72 -14.86 0.35 -7.98
CA THR A 72 -13.91 -0.55 -7.29
C THR A 72 -12.99 0.18 -6.32
N LEU A 73 -12.71 -0.45 -5.18
CA LEU A 73 -11.59 -0.11 -4.30
C LEU A 73 -10.38 -0.96 -4.70
N ARG A 74 -9.35 -0.32 -5.25
CA ARG A 74 -8.09 -0.96 -5.68
C ARG A 74 -6.97 -0.66 -4.71
N LYS A 75 -6.05 -1.61 -4.55
CA LYS A 75 -4.80 -1.38 -3.81
C LYS A 75 -3.68 -1.25 -4.83
N VAL A 76 -2.86 -0.23 -4.65
CA VAL A 76 -1.64 0.00 -5.42
C VAL A 76 -0.46 -0.28 -4.53
N VAL A 77 0.45 -1.14 -4.99
CA VAL A 77 1.64 -1.58 -4.28
C VAL A 77 2.87 -1.30 -5.14
N GLY A 78 3.99 -0.99 -4.50
CA GLY A 78 5.29 -0.88 -5.17
C GLY A 78 5.34 0.26 -6.17
N PHE A 79 5.14 1.50 -5.73
CA PHE A 79 5.27 2.72 -6.56
C PHE A 79 4.30 2.86 -7.73
N GLY A 80 3.22 2.07 -7.78
CA GLY A 80 2.33 2.06 -8.94
C GLY A 80 2.55 0.90 -9.90
N TYR A 81 3.56 0.06 -9.69
CA TYR A 81 3.85 -1.08 -10.58
C TYR A 81 2.80 -2.18 -10.46
N TYR A 82 2.20 -2.36 -9.29
CA TYR A 82 1.19 -3.40 -9.07
C TYR A 82 -0.12 -2.77 -8.61
N VAL A 83 -1.15 -2.87 -9.44
CA VAL A 83 -2.53 -2.51 -9.10
C VAL A 83 -3.31 -3.80 -8.94
N THR A 84 -3.87 -4.04 -7.75
CA THR A 84 -4.72 -5.22 -7.54
C THR A 84 -6.00 -5.09 -8.36
N GLN A 85 -6.66 -6.22 -8.67
CA GLN A 85 -7.95 -6.22 -9.40
C GLN A 85 -9.02 -5.37 -8.70
N GLY A 86 -8.82 -5.04 -7.42
CA GLY A 86 -9.77 -4.29 -6.61
C GLY A 86 -10.99 -5.12 -6.24
N ARG A 87 -11.66 -4.71 -5.17
CA ARG A 87 -12.97 -5.26 -4.82
C ARG A 87 -14.05 -4.24 -5.16
N PRO A 88 -15.25 -4.68 -5.59
CA PRO A 88 -16.32 -3.76 -5.89
C PRO A 88 -16.73 -2.97 -4.64
N LEU A 89 -17.07 -1.69 -4.82
CA LEU A 89 -17.44 -0.80 -3.71
C LEU A 89 -18.72 -1.27 -3.01
N SER A 90 -19.58 -2.02 -3.70
CA SER A 90 -20.77 -2.66 -3.15
C SER A 90 -20.48 -3.70 -2.05
N ASP A 91 -19.26 -4.23 -1.99
CA ASP A 91 -18.87 -5.18 -0.94
C ASP A 91 -18.62 -4.48 0.40
N TYR A 92 -18.47 -3.15 0.39
CA TYR A 92 -18.17 -2.34 1.56
C TYR A 92 -19.47 -1.76 2.13
N LYS A 93 -19.62 -1.82 3.46
CA LYS A 93 -20.77 -1.30 4.21
C LYS A 93 -20.47 0.03 4.90
N ASP A 94 -19.29 0.12 5.52
CA ASP A 94 -18.81 1.33 6.15
C ASP A 94 -17.27 1.35 6.25
N ALA A 95 -16.76 2.56 6.46
CA ALA A 95 -15.42 2.82 6.96
C ALA A 95 -15.53 3.70 8.22
N SER A 96 -14.92 3.27 9.31
CA SER A 96 -14.87 4.03 10.57
C SER A 96 -13.45 4.15 11.09
N LEU A 97 -13.16 5.24 11.81
CA LEU A 97 -11.89 5.36 12.53
C LEU A 97 -11.88 4.40 13.72
N SER A 98 -10.76 3.72 13.90
CA SER A 98 -10.53 2.92 15.09
C SER A 98 -10.45 3.84 16.32
N PRO A 99 -11.13 3.52 17.43
CA PRO A 99 -11.11 4.35 18.64
C PRO A 99 -9.70 4.48 19.23
N ASN A 100 -8.80 3.55 18.92
CA ASN A 100 -7.45 3.51 19.45
C ASN A 100 -6.41 4.22 18.58
N SER A 101 -6.77 4.72 17.38
CA SER A 101 -5.80 5.37 16.49
C SER A 101 -6.43 6.26 15.43
N LYS A 102 -5.97 7.52 15.36
CA LYS A 102 -6.34 8.48 14.29
C LYS A 102 -5.87 8.11 12.89
N TYR A 103 -5.09 7.04 12.75
CA TYR A 103 -4.57 6.58 11.45
C TYR A 103 -5.16 5.24 11.03
N MET A 104 -5.94 4.59 11.88
CA MET A 104 -6.40 3.24 11.62
C MET A 104 -7.87 3.28 11.24
N VAL A 105 -8.17 2.76 10.07
CA VAL A 105 -9.52 2.64 9.52
C VAL A 105 -9.97 1.20 9.69
N LYS A 106 -11.15 1.01 10.28
CA LYS A 106 -11.89 -0.23 10.23
C LYS A 106 -12.77 -0.20 8.98
N LEU A 107 -12.48 -1.09 8.04
CA LEU A 107 -13.29 -1.34 6.85
C LEU A 107 -14.25 -2.48 7.16
N THR A 108 -15.56 -2.23 7.12
CA THR A 108 -16.57 -3.29 7.22
C THR A 108 -17.05 -3.66 5.83
N THR A 109 -16.95 -4.94 5.53
CA THR A 109 -17.46 -5.57 4.30
C THR A 109 -18.65 -6.45 4.62
N GLN A 110 -19.33 -6.95 3.59
CA GLN A 110 -20.41 -7.92 3.76
C GLN A 110 -19.96 -9.20 4.51
N THR A 111 -18.70 -9.61 4.33
CA THR A 111 -18.15 -10.86 4.88
C THR A 111 -17.39 -10.71 6.19
N GLY A 112 -17.12 -9.48 6.65
CA GLY A 112 -16.34 -9.25 7.86
C GLY A 112 -15.68 -7.87 7.92
N SER A 113 -14.84 -7.64 8.93
CA SER A 113 -14.12 -6.38 9.12
C SER A 113 -12.62 -6.55 8.97
N SER A 114 -11.95 -5.55 8.40
CA SER A 114 -10.49 -5.48 8.28
C SER A 114 -9.98 -4.13 8.79
N PHE A 115 -8.73 -4.07 9.22
CA PHE A 115 -8.10 -2.84 9.71
C PHE A 115 -6.97 -2.43 8.78
N VAL A 116 -6.96 -1.16 8.41
CA VAL A 116 -5.98 -0.58 7.47
C VAL A 116 -5.44 0.71 8.04
N ALA A 117 -4.12 0.87 8.05
CA ALA A 117 -3.48 2.10 8.48
C ALA A 117 -3.33 3.08 7.32
N MET A 118 -3.99 4.25 7.41
CA MET A 118 -3.99 5.31 6.40
C MET A 118 -3.38 6.60 6.94
N ALA A 119 -2.70 7.34 6.06
CA ALA A 119 -2.16 8.65 6.42
C ALA A 119 -3.28 9.68 6.65
N GLU A 120 -4.33 9.63 5.81
CA GLU A 120 -5.47 10.55 5.81
C GLU A 120 -6.76 9.78 6.13
N ALA A 121 -6.77 9.07 7.27
CA ALA A 121 -7.83 8.12 7.64
C ALA A 121 -9.24 8.75 7.69
N GLU A 122 -9.38 9.95 8.25
CA GLU A 122 -10.67 10.68 8.28
C GLU A 122 -11.22 10.95 6.88
N SER A 123 -10.38 11.49 5.99
CA SER A 123 -10.78 11.79 4.61
C SER A 123 -11.15 10.53 3.82
N PHE A 124 -10.43 9.43 4.05
CA PHE A 124 -10.73 8.15 3.43
C PHE A 124 -12.08 7.61 3.91
N CYS A 125 -12.36 7.65 5.22
CA CYS A 125 -13.65 7.22 5.76
C CYS A 125 -14.80 8.06 5.17
N ALA A 126 -14.64 9.38 5.12
CA ALA A 126 -15.64 10.28 4.55
C ALA A 126 -15.89 9.98 3.07
N ALA A 127 -14.83 9.82 2.28
CA ALA A 127 -14.94 9.52 0.85
C ALA A 127 -15.60 8.16 0.59
N LEU A 128 -15.19 7.10 1.30
CA LEU A 128 -15.77 5.78 1.10
C LEU A 128 -17.24 5.74 1.54
N ASN A 129 -17.57 6.32 2.70
CA ASN A 129 -18.94 6.33 3.21
C ASN A 129 -19.88 7.16 2.34
N ALA A 130 -19.43 8.29 1.78
CA ALA A 130 -20.24 9.09 0.86
C ALA A 130 -20.67 8.24 -0.35
N ILE A 131 -19.78 7.40 -0.87
CA ILE A 131 -20.06 6.55 -2.03
C ILE A 131 -20.95 5.37 -1.66
N VAL A 132 -20.71 4.74 -0.52
CA VAL A 132 -21.50 3.59 -0.06
C VAL A 132 -22.92 4.00 0.34
N GLN A 133 -23.11 5.18 0.92
CA GLN A 133 -24.41 5.68 1.39
C GLN A 133 -25.21 6.38 0.27
N HIS A 134 -24.54 7.01 -0.69
CA HIS A 134 -25.17 7.71 -1.81
C HIS A 134 -24.68 7.18 -3.19
N PRO A 135 -24.89 5.89 -3.50
CA PRO A 135 -24.41 5.32 -4.77
C PRO A 135 -25.08 5.93 -6.01
N ALA A 136 -26.28 6.52 -5.86
CA ALA A 136 -27.09 7.05 -6.96
C ALA A 136 -26.70 8.47 -7.42
N GLU A 137 -26.11 9.30 -6.56
CA GLU A 137 -25.76 10.70 -6.88
C GLU A 137 -24.40 10.83 -7.59
N MET A 138 -23.62 9.75 -7.65
CA MET A 138 -22.26 9.72 -8.21
C MET A 138 -22.19 9.11 -9.63
N ALA A 139 -23.34 8.77 -10.21
CA ALA A 139 -23.48 8.16 -11.54
C ALA A 139 -23.98 9.14 -12.62
N GLU A 140 -24.29 10.38 -12.23
CA GLU A 140 -24.59 11.52 -13.12
C GLU A 140 -23.37 12.45 -13.25
#